data_AF-A0A974S677-F1
#
_entry.id   AF-A0A974S677-F1
#
_cell.length_a   1.000
_cell.length_b   1.000
_cell.length_c   1.000
_cell.angle_alpha   90.00
_cell.angle_beta   90.00
_cell.angle_gamma   90.00
#
_symmetry.space_group_name_H-M   'P 1'
#
loop_
_entity.id
_entity.type
_entity.pdbx_description
1 polymer ?
#
loop_
_entity_poly.entity_id
_entity_poly.type
_entity_poly.pdbx_seq_one_letter_code
_entity_poly.pdbx_strand_id
1 'polypeptide(L)'
;MDLQAKDWLPPLIGLAGGTLAGLIAAMSAVIGKENKISEFRQAWIDDQREDLAAVAAQALAYVEEPDVAKKVERLAAFDAARARIELRENPKKEEWTQIRAEIGTLRDRMIATDAAALATSVPSILAAARLPLKANWTIVKNGEPWYRRFKMRWSSR
;
A
#
# COMPACT_ATOMS: atom_id res chain seq x y z
N MET A 1 -6.94 -47.03 47.71
CA MET A 1 -5.78 -46.50 46.94
C MET A 1 -6.26 -45.41 45.96
N ASP A 2 -7.07 -44.44 46.41
CA ASP A 2 -7.71 -43.43 45.53
C ASP A 2 -7.08 -42.03 45.60
N LEU A 3 -6.11 -41.82 46.49
CA LEU A 3 -5.54 -40.48 46.71
C LEU A 3 -4.55 -40.08 45.60
N GLN A 4 -3.87 -41.04 44.98
CA GLN A 4 -2.81 -40.74 44.02
C GLN A 4 -3.33 -40.22 42.67
N ALA A 5 -4.55 -40.59 42.24
CA ALA A 5 -5.15 -40.16 40.96
C ALA A 5 -5.66 -38.72 40.97
N LYS A 6 -6.15 -38.27 42.13
CA LYS A 6 -6.83 -36.98 42.28
C LYS A 6 -5.85 -35.81 42.40
N ASP A 7 -4.62 -36.09 42.84
CA ASP A 7 -3.59 -35.07 43.11
C ASP A 7 -2.85 -34.61 41.83
N TRP A 8 -2.79 -35.44 40.77
CA TRP A 8 -2.18 -35.05 39.48
C TRP A 8 -3.17 -34.54 38.44
N LEU A 9 -4.48 -34.73 38.66
CA LEU A 9 -5.51 -34.21 37.76
C LEU A 9 -5.46 -32.67 37.63
N PRO A 10 -5.40 -31.89 38.73
CA PRO A 10 -5.33 -30.43 38.67
C PRO A 10 -4.13 -29.87 37.90
N PRO A 11 -2.87 -30.31 38.11
CA PRO A 11 -1.74 -29.80 37.34
C PRO A 11 -1.79 -30.22 35.87
N LEU A 12 -2.32 -31.41 35.54
CA LEU A 12 -2.50 -31.82 34.14
C LEU A 12 -3.58 -30.99 33.42
N ILE A 13 -4.69 -30.69 34.09
CA ILE A 13 -5.71 -29.77 33.58
C ILE A 13 -5.12 -28.37 33.41
N GLY A 14 -4.33 -27.89 34.38
CA GLY A 14 -3.65 -26.60 34.30
C GLY A 14 -2.67 -26.52 33.12
N LEU A 15 -1.88 -27.58 32.88
CA LEU A 15 -0.97 -27.67 31.74
C LEU A 15 -1.73 -27.69 30.41
N ALA A 16 -2.78 -28.49 30.30
CA ALA A 16 -3.62 -28.57 29.10
C ALA A 16 -4.33 -27.22 28.82
N GLY A 17 -4.87 -26.57 29.86
CA GLY A 17 -5.49 -25.26 29.76
C GLY A 17 -4.49 -24.17 29.37
N GLY A 18 -3.31 -24.15 30.00
CA GLY A 18 -2.26 -23.17 29.70
C GLY A 18 -1.68 -23.31 28.30
N THR A 19 -1.51 -24.54 27.81
CA THR A 19 -1.06 -24.79 26.43
C THR A 19 -2.11 -24.36 25.40
N LEU A 20 -3.39 -24.67 25.62
CA LEU A 20 -4.48 -24.21 24.75
C LEU A 20 -4.59 -22.67 24.75
N ALA A 21 -4.56 -22.04 25.93
CA ALA A 21 -4.58 -20.59 26.06
C ALA A 21 -3.38 -19.94 25.35
N GLY A 22 -2.18 -20.52 25.49
CA GLY A 22 -0.98 -20.08 24.78
C GLY A 22 -1.11 -20.16 23.26
N LEU A 23 -1.71 -21.22 22.73
CA LEU A 23 -1.97 -21.36 21.30
C LEU A 23 -2.97 -20.32 20.78
N ILE A 24 -4.06 -20.07 21.52
CA ILE A 24 -5.06 -19.05 21.18
C ILE A 24 -4.43 -17.65 21.20
N ALA A 25 -3.61 -17.35 22.20
CA ALA A 25 -2.90 -16.08 22.31
C ALA A 25 -1.91 -15.89 21.13
N ALA A 26 -1.16 -16.93 20.77
CA ALA A 26 -0.26 -16.90 19.63
C ALA A 26 -1.00 -16.64 18.30
N MET A 27 -2.16 -17.30 18.09
CA MET A 27 -2.99 -17.07 16.91
C MET A 27 -3.54 -15.64 16.86
N SER A 28 -4.01 -15.13 17.98
CA SER A 28 -4.53 -13.76 18.09
C SER A 28 -3.45 -12.72 17.75
N ALA A 29 -2.22 -12.94 18.20
CA ALA A 29 -1.08 -12.07 17.88
C ALA A 29 -0.74 -12.09 16.38
N VAL A 30 -0.75 -13.27 15.74
CA VAL A 30 -0.50 -13.39 14.29
C VAL A 30 -1.58 -12.68 13.48
N ILE A 31 -2.86 -12.90 13.81
CA ILE A 31 -3.99 -12.23 13.15
C ILE A 31 -3.89 -10.72 13.32
N GLY A 32 -3.60 -10.25 14.54
CA GLY A 32 -3.42 -8.82 14.83
C GLY A 32 -2.32 -8.18 13.97
N LYS A 33 -1.19 -8.87 13.83
CA LYS A 33 -0.10 -8.41 12.95
C LYS A 33 -0.52 -8.32 11.48
N GLU A 34 -1.22 -9.33 10.96
CA GLU A 34 -1.68 -9.34 9.57
C GLU A 34 -2.69 -8.23 9.29
N ASN A 35 -3.66 -8.03 10.18
CA ASN A 35 -4.61 -6.93 10.07
C ASN A 35 -3.88 -5.59 10.01
N LYS A 36 -2.85 -5.41 10.87
CA LYS A 36 -2.08 -4.17 10.88
C LYS A 36 -1.25 -3.94 9.62
N ILE A 37 -0.66 -5.01 9.07
CA ILE A 37 0.06 -4.93 7.78
C ILE A 37 -0.91 -4.57 6.65
N SER A 38 -2.10 -5.16 6.64
CA SER A 38 -3.13 -4.87 5.64
C SER A 38 -3.59 -3.41 5.73
N GLU A 39 -3.81 -2.88 6.94
CA GLU A 39 -4.10 -1.46 7.20
C GLU A 39 -2.98 -0.54 6.67
N PHE A 40 -1.72 -0.85 6.97
CA PHE A 40 -0.58 -0.05 6.49
C PHE A 40 -0.46 -0.08 4.96
N ARG A 41 -0.72 -1.22 4.33
CA ARG A 41 -0.73 -1.34 2.88
C ARG A 41 -1.89 -0.58 2.26
N GLN A 42 -3.07 -0.62 2.88
CA GLN A 42 -4.21 0.16 2.42
C GLN A 42 -3.93 1.66 2.51
N ALA A 43 -3.40 2.15 3.64
CA ALA A 43 -2.99 3.54 3.79
C ALA A 43 -1.96 3.94 2.71
N TRP A 44 -0.97 3.08 2.45
CA TRP A 44 -0.01 3.30 1.37
C TRP A 44 -0.67 3.42 -0.02
N ILE A 45 -1.68 2.58 -0.33
CA ILE A 45 -2.42 2.62 -1.61
C ILE A 45 -3.21 3.92 -1.72
N ASP A 46 -3.88 4.31 -0.64
CA ASP A 46 -4.76 5.48 -0.62
C ASP A 46 -3.93 6.77 -0.75
N ASP A 47 -2.80 6.87 -0.02
CA ASP A 47 -1.85 7.97 -0.16
C ASP A 47 -1.25 8.03 -1.58
N GLN A 48 -0.93 6.87 -2.19
CA GLN A 48 -0.45 6.85 -3.58
C GLN A 48 -1.49 7.36 -4.57
N ARG A 49 -2.77 6.98 -4.39
CA ARG A 49 -3.86 7.47 -5.23
C ARG A 49 -4.05 8.97 -5.08
N GLU A 50 -3.95 9.49 -3.86
CA GLU A 50 -4.05 10.92 -3.58
C GLU A 50 -2.95 11.71 -4.27
N ASP A 51 -1.68 11.31 -4.12
CA ASP A 51 -0.56 12.01 -4.77
C ASP A 51 -0.63 11.93 -6.31
N LEU A 52 -1.04 10.78 -6.87
CA LEU A 52 -1.24 10.64 -8.32
C LEU A 52 -2.38 11.54 -8.83
N ALA A 53 -3.47 11.64 -8.07
CA ALA A 53 -4.57 12.56 -8.39
C ALA A 53 -4.12 14.02 -8.31
N ALA A 54 -3.30 14.37 -7.32
CA ALA A 54 -2.72 15.71 -7.20
C ALA A 54 -1.81 16.05 -8.39
N VAL A 55 -0.90 15.14 -8.78
CA VAL A 55 -0.05 15.29 -9.98
C VAL A 55 -0.91 15.54 -11.23
N ALA A 56 -1.95 14.74 -11.44
CA ALA A 56 -2.86 14.88 -12.57
C ALA A 56 -3.62 16.22 -12.54
N ALA A 57 -4.21 16.57 -11.40
CA ALA A 57 -5.02 17.78 -11.25
C ALA A 57 -4.18 19.05 -11.44
N GLN A 58 -2.99 19.11 -10.83
CA GLN A 58 -2.12 20.28 -10.98
C GLN A 58 -1.60 20.43 -12.40
N ALA A 59 -1.29 19.32 -13.09
CA ALA A 59 -0.84 19.38 -14.48
C ALA A 59 -1.91 19.94 -15.43
N LEU A 60 -3.16 19.47 -15.29
CA LEU A 60 -4.27 19.96 -16.13
C LEU A 60 -4.60 21.42 -15.82
N ALA A 61 -4.68 21.78 -14.54
CA ALA A 61 -5.02 23.15 -14.14
C ALA A 61 -3.91 24.16 -14.47
N TYR A 62 -2.65 23.73 -14.56
CA TYR A 62 -1.53 24.61 -14.90
C TYR A 62 -1.64 25.21 -16.31
N VAL A 63 -2.21 24.46 -17.26
CA VAL A 63 -2.34 24.88 -18.66
C VAL A 63 -3.33 26.02 -18.81
N GLU A 64 -4.48 25.88 -18.15
CA GLU A 64 -5.60 26.82 -18.26
C GLU A 64 -5.42 28.06 -17.37
N GLU A 65 -4.45 28.05 -16.46
CA GLU A 65 -4.22 29.14 -15.52
C GLU A 65 -3.57 30.36 -16.22
N PRO A 66 -4.22 31.53 -16.29
CA PRO A 66 -3.60 32.72 -16.86
C PRO A 66 -2.65 33.43 -15.89
N ASP A 67 -2.84 33.24 -14.58
CA ASP A 67 -2.08 33.93 -13.54
C ASP A 67 -0.73 33.22 -13.27
N VAL A 68 0.36 33.96 -13.48
CA VAL A 68 1.73 33.47 -13.27
C VAL A 68 1.99 33.06 -11.81
N ALA A 69 1.44 33.79 -10.84
CA ALA A 69 1.63 33.46 -9.42
C ALA A 69 0.98 32.10 -9.10
N LYS A 70 -0.24 31.89 -9.60
CA LYS A 70 -0.95 30.61 -9.45
C LYS A 70 -0.27 29.48 -10.22
N LYS A 71 0.34 29.75 -11.39
CA LYS A 71 1.16 28.74 -12.08
C LYS A 71 2.32 28.26 -11.22
N VAL A 72 3.03 29.17 -10.54
CA VAL A 72 4.12 28.83 -9.63
C VAL A 72 3.62 27.96 -8.48
N GLU A 73 2.50 28.33 -7.86
CA GLU A 73 1.88 27.55 -6.78
C GLU A 73 1.47 26.14 -7.26
N ARG A 74 0.87 26.03 -8.44
CA ARG A 74 0.47 24.74 -9.04
C ARG A 74 1.68 23.86 -9.34
N LEU A 75 2.75 24.43 -9.88
CA LEU A 75 3.99 23.70 -10.15
C LEU A 75 4.64 23.23 -8.84
N ALA A 76 4.64 24.07 -7.80
CA ALA A 76 5.15 23.67 -6.49
C ALA A 76 4.31 22.53 -5.86
N ALA A 77 2.98 22.61 -5.98
CA ALA A 77 2.08 21.55 -5.51
C ALA A 77 2.28 20.23 -6.27
N PHE A 78 2.47 20.31 -7.60
CA PHE A 78 2.84 19.18 -8.44
C PHE A 78 4.15 18.54 -7.99
N ASP A 79 5.19 19.36 -7.81
CA ASP A 79 6.53 18.89 -7.42
C ASP A 79 6.53 18.27 -6.03
N ALA A 80 5.74 18.81 -5.10
CA ALA A 80 5.54 18.22 -3.78
C ALA A 80 4.89 16.82 -3.86
N ALA A 81 3.81 16.66 -4.65
CA ALA A 81 3.16 15.37 -4.83
C ALA A 81 4.09 14.35 -5.51
N ARG A 82 4.81 14.78 -6.57
CA ARG A 82 5.84 13.97 -7.21
C ARG A 82 6.92 13.51 -6.22
N ALA A 83 7.43 14.41 -5.38
CA ALA A 83 8.46 14.07 -4.41
C ALA A 83 7.98 13.03 -3.39
N ARG A 84 6.72 13.11 -2.93
CA ARG A 84 6.13 12.09 -2.05
C ARG A 84 6.06 10.72 -2.72
N ILE A 85 5.67 10.67 -3.99
CA ILE A 85 5.68 9.42 -4.78
C ILE A 85 7.11 8.86 -4.85
N GLU A 86 8.10 9.68 -5.21
CA GLU A 86 9.50 9.25 -5.30
C GLU A 86 10.06 8.72 -3.97
N LEU A 87 9.73 9.38 -2.85
CA LEU A 87 10.19 8.97 -1.53
C LEU A 87 9.49 7.71 -1.02
N ARG A 88 8.24 7.48 -1.43
CA ARG A 88 7.46 6.31 -1.03
C ARG A 88 7.84 5.06 -1.83
N GLU A 89 8.28 5.24 -3.07
CA GLU A 89 8.64 4.14 -3.96
C GLU A 89 10.07 3.67 -3.79
N ASN A 90 10.26 2.36 -3.94
CA ASN A 90 11.60 1.78 -3.96
C ASN A 90 12.22 2.01 -5.34
N PRO A 91 13.30 2.78 -5.48
CA PRO A 91 13.88 3.11 -6.77
C PRO A 91 14.44 1.89 -7.53
N LYS A 92 14.67 0.77 -6.84
CA LYS A 92 15.17 -0.48 -7.43
C LYS A 92 14.07 -1.38 -8.00
N LYS A 93 12.80 -1.05 -7.79
CA LYS A 93 11.67 -1.83 -8.31
C LYS A 93 11.22 -1.28 -9.66
N GLU A 94 11.08 -2.16 -10.65
CA GLU A 94 10.66 -1.80 -12.00
C GLU A 94 9.21 -1.32 -12.08
N GLU A 95 8.35 -1.76 -11.15
CA GLU A 95 6.89 -1.50 -11.13
C GLU A 95 6.52 -0.01 -11.25
N TRP A 96 7.37 0.89 -10.74
CA TRP A 96 7.13 2.34 -10.74
C TRP A 96 8.08 3.12 -11.63
N THR A 97 9.06 2.47 -12.27
CA THR A 97 10.08 3.17 -13.08
C THR A 97 9.45 3.91 -14.26
N GLN A 98 8.54 3.26 -14.98
CA GLN A 98 7.82 3.89 -16.09
C GLN A 98 6.96 5.07 -15.61
N ILE A 99 6.19 4.88 -14.54
CA ILE A 99 5.29 5.91 -14.01
C ILE A 99 6.08 7.15 -13.58
N ARG A 100 7.20 6.95 -12.90
CA ARG A 100 8.09 8.04 -12.45
C ARG A 100 8.73 8.79 -13.62
N ALA A 101 9.14 8.07 -14.66
CA ALA A 101 9.63 8.67 -15.89
C ALA A 101 8.54 9.52 -16.59
N GLU A 102 7.32 8.98 -16.72
CA GLU A 102 6.19 9.69 -17.31
C GLU A 102 5.77 10.93 -16.50
N ILE A 103 5.81 10.88 -15.17
CA ILE A 103 5.58 12.06 -14.30
C ILE A 103 6.68 13.12 -14.51
N GLY A 104 7.93 12.69 -14.71
CA GLY A 104 9.02 13.59 -15.08
C GLY A 104 8.75 14.31 -16.42
N THR A 105 8.41 13.54 -17.46
CA THR A 105 8.05 14.10 -18.77
C THR A 105 6.80 14.99 -18.71
N LEU A 106 5.81 14.64 -17.88
CA LEU A 106 4.63 15.46 -17.64
C LEU A 106 5.01 16.84 -17.11
N ARG A 107 5.96 16.90 -16.16
CA ARG A 107 6.48 18.15 -15.64
C ARG A 107 7.13 19.02 -16.71
N ASP A 108 7.94 18.43 -17.58
CA ASP A 108 8.61 19.15 -18.66
C ASP A 108 7.57 19.72 -19.64
N ARG A 109 6.51 18.96 -19.94
CA ARG A 109 5.37 19.41 -20.75
C ARG A 109 4.57 20.53 -20.10
N MET A 110 4.43 20.54 -18.77
CA MET A 110 3.82 21.65 -18.04
C MET A 110 4.60 22.93 -18.29
N ILE A 111 5.93 22.91 -18.11
CA ILE A 111 6.79 24.09 -18.32
C ILE A 111 6.75 24.55 -19.79
N ALA A 112 6.72 23.62 -20.74
CA ALA A 112 6.55 23.93 -22.16
C ALA A 112 5.14 24.44 -22.51
N THR A 113 4.17 24.39 -21.59
CA THR A 113 2.76 24.73 -21.80
C THR A 113 2.10 23.98 -22.96
N ASP A 114 2.49 22.71 -23.16
CA ASP A 114 1.94 21.85 -24.21
C ASP A 114 0.63 21.18 -23.76
N ALA A 115 -0.48 21.91 -23.94
CA ALA A 115 -1.83 21.47 -23.55
C ALA A 115 -2.22 20.11 -24.15
N ALA A 116 -1.91 19.88 -25.43
CA ALA A 116 -2.29 18.67 -26.15
C ALA A 116 -1.51 17.45 -25.64
N ALA A 117 -0.20 17.62 -25.39
CA ALA A 117 0.61 16.54 -24.83
C ALA A 117 0.27 16.24 -23.36
N LEU A 118 -0.18 17.23 -22.59
CA LEU A 118 -0.62 17.02 -21.20
C LEU A 118 -1.92 16.22 -21.11
N ALA A 119 -2.88 16.52 -22.00
CA ALA A 119 -4.16 15.81 -22.08
C ALA A 119 -3.99 14.30 -22.37
N THR A 120 -2.90 13.90 -23.03
CA THR A 120 -2.57 12.50 -23.30
C THR A 120 -1.68 11.86 -22.23
N SER A 121 -0.75 12.61 -21.64
CA SER A 121 0.11 12.13 -20.54
C SER A 121 -0.66 11.68 -19.31
N VAL A 122 -1.64 12.48 -18.87
CA VAL A 122 -2.34 12.23 -17.61
C VAL A 122 -3.08 10.88 -17.64
N PRO A 123 -3.90 10.56 -18.67
CA PRO A 123 -4.52 9.25 -18.80
C PRO A 123 -3.51 8.09 -18.88
N SER A 124 -2.37 8.28 -19.56
CA SER A 124 -1.29 7.27 -19.65
C SER A 124 -0.73 6.92 -18.27
N ILE A 125 -0.36 7.93 -17.49
CA ILE A 125 0.18 7.78 -16.14
C ILE A 125 -0.81 7.05 -15.24
N LEU A 126 -2.08 7.47 -15.26
CA LEU A 126 -3.13 6.84 -14.46
C LEU A 126 -3.39 5.39 -14.90
N ALA A 127 -3.32 5.09 -16.19
CA ALA A 127 -3.45 3.73 -16.70
C ALA A 127 -2.29 2.84 -16.25
N ALA A 128 -1.05 3.33 -16.34
CA ALA A 128 0.13 2.62 -15.89
C ALA A 128 0.10 2.36 -14.36
N ALA A 129 -0.28 3.37 -13.58
CA ALA A 129 -0.34 3.29 -12.12
C ALA A 129 -1.40 2.30 -11.59
N ARG A 130 -2.45 1.99 -12.36
CA ARG A 130 -3.44 0.98 -11.98
C ARG A 130 -2.83 -0.41 -11.76
N LEU A 131 -1.77 -0.76 -12.48
CA LEU A 131 -1.15 -2.08 -12.39
C LEU A 131 -0.51 -2.35 -11.02
N PRO A 132 0.48 -1.54 -10.54
CA PRO A 132 1.07 -1.75 -9.22
C PRO A 132 0.06 -1.53 -8.09
N LEU A 133 -0.88 -0.59 -8.23
CA LEU A 133 -1.93 -0.38 -7.23
C LEU A 133 -2.87 -1.60 -7.12
N LYS A 134 -3.25 -2.21 -8.25
CA LYS A 134 -4.08 -3.43 -8.25
C LYS A 134 -3.33 -4.63 -7.68
N ALA A 135 -2.04 -4.75 -7.95
CA ALA A 135 -1.20 -5.79 -7.35
C ALA A 135 -1.19 -5.68 -5.82
N ASN A 136 -0.96 -4.47 -5.29
CA ASN A 136 -0.99 -4.21 -3.85
C ASN A 136 -2.38 -4.42 -3.24
N TRP A 137 -3.46 -3.97 -3.90
CA TRP A 137 -4.82 -4.21 -3.45
C TRP A 137 -5.18 -5.70 -3.38
N THR A 138 -4.68 -6.49 -4.32
CA THR A 138 -4.87 -7.95 -4.31
C THR A 138 -4.19 -8.61 -3.12
N ILE A 139 -3.06 -8.06 -2.64
CA ILE A 139 -2.39 -8.51 -1.41
C ILE A 139 -3.24 -8.15 -0.18
N VAL A 140 -3.76 -6.91 -0.09
CA VAL A 140 -4.69 -6.49 0.98
C VAL A 140 -5.89 -7.43 1.06
N LYS A 141 -6.53 -7.74 -0.07
CA LYS A 141 -7.73 -8.57 -0.12
C LYS A 141 -7.49 -10.03 0.22
N ASN A 142 -6.40 -10.61 -0.31
CA ASN A 142 -6.14 -12.05 -0.21
C ASN A 142 -5.22 -12.41 0.96
N GLY A 143 -4.69 -11.41 1.67
CA GLY A 143 -3.66 -11.57 2.70
C GLY A 143 -2.26 -11.71 2.12
N GLU A 144 -1.26 -11.52 2.99
CA GLU A 144 0.15 -11.57 2.63
C GLU A 144 0.55 -12.96 2.10
N PRO A 145 1.45 -13.07 1.10
CA PRO A 145 1.82 -14.36 0.50
C PRO A 145 2.30 -15.42 1.51
N TRP A 146 3.01 -15.00 2.56
CA TRP A 146 3.48 -15.90 3.62
C TRP A 146 2.32 -16.38 4.51
N TYR A 147 1.34 -15.51 4.81
CA TYR A 147 0.15 -15.86 5.57
C TYR A 147 -0.73 -16.83 4.79
N ARG A 148 -0.88 -16.64 3.47
CA ARG A 148 -1.58 -17.61 2.60
C ARG A 148 -0.94 -18.98 2.64
N ARG A 149 0.40 -19.06 2.65
CA ARG A 149 1.14 -20.32 2.80
C ARG A 149 0.93 -20.97 4.17
N PHE A 150 0.92 -20.17 5.24
CA PHE A 150 0.62 -20.66 6.59
C PHE A 150 -0.80 -21.22 6.69
N LYS A 151 -1.80 -20.51 6.16
CA LYS A 151 -3.21 -20.93 6.12
C LYS A 151 -3.41 -22.22 5.32
N MET A 152 -2.84 -22.32 4.11
CA MET A 152 -2.95 -23.54 3.29
C MET A 152 -2.32 -24.76 3.95
N ARG A 153 -1.19 -24.61 4.65
CA ARG A 153 -0.53 -25.74 5.33
C ARG A 153 -1.37 -26.33 6.46
N TRP A 154 -2.37 -25.61 6.94
CA TRP A 154 -3.30 -26.03 7.98
C TRP A 154 -4.61 -26.62 7.43
N SER A 155 -5.05 -26.23 6.22
CA SER A 155 -6.26 -26.77 5.57
C SER A 155 -6.01 -28.03 4.73
N SER A 156 -4.76 -28.43 4.56
CA SER A 156 -4.35 -29.61 3.78
C SER A 156 -3.91 -30.79 4.66
N ARG A 157 -4.36 -30.83 5.92
CA ARG A 157 -4.24 -31.97 6.83
C ARG A 157 -5.59 -32.26 7.47
#